data_AF-A0A2D4MZ74-F1
#
_entry.id   AF-A0A2D4MZ74-F1
#
_cell.length_a   1.000
_cell.length_b   1.000
_cell.length_c   1.000
_cell.angle_alpha   90.00
_cell.angle_beta   90.00
_cell.angle_gamma   90.00
#
_symmetry.space_group_name_H-M   'P 1'
#
loop_
_entity.id
_entity.type
_entity.pdbx_description
1 polymer ?
#
loop_
_entity_poly.entity_id
_entity_poly.type
_entity_poly.pdbx_seq_one_letter_code
_entity_poly.pdbx_strand_id
1 'polypeptide(L)'
;HCQFKKIILSSAAQTHRLRKLRGPSKCRECENFMVNGIECEECLLTCHKKCLETLLINCGHQKLPARASLFGIDFSDVPRDFPEEVPFIVMKCTSEIETRALGVHGIYRISRAKARME
;
A
#
# COMPACT_ATOMS: atom_id res chain seq x y z
N HIS A 1 11.11 -9.36 21.98
CA HIS A 1 11.69 -8.05 21.65
C HIS A 1 12.72 -8.18 20.53
N CYS A 2 12.34 -7.97 19.27
CA CYS A 2 13.31 -7.81 18.18
C CYS A 2 13.91 -6.40 18.26
N GLN A 3 15.23 -6.29 18.38
CA GLN A 3 15.90 -4.98 18.42
C GLN A 3 15.94 -4.36 17.01
N PHE A 4 15.12 -3.32 16.78
CA PHE A 4 15.14 -2.49 15.57
C PHE A 4 16.16 -1.34 15.65
N LYS A 5 17.26 -1.53 16.38
CA LYS A 5 18.18 -0.46 16.84
C LYS A 5 18.91 0.34 15.74
N LYS A 6 18.61 0.14 14.45
CA LYS A 6 19.27 0.82 13.32
C LYS A 6 18.34 1.25 12.16
N ILE A 7 17.01 1.11 12.30
CA ILE A 7 16.08 1.39 11.18
C ILE A 7 15.09 2.46 11.61
N ILE A 8 14.97 3.50 10.81
CA ILE A 8 13.96 4.55 11.00
C ILE A 8 12.63 3.97 10.49
N LEU A 9 11.61 3.91 11.35
CA LEU A 9 10.29 3.40 10.95
C LEU A 9 9.45 4.54 10.38
N SER A 10 8.77 4.30 9.24
CA SER A 10 7.72 5.20 8.77
C SER A 10 6.60 5.33 9.81
N SER A 11 5.79 6.39 9.71
CA SER A 11 4.61 6.55 10.56
C SER A 11 3.67 5.35 10.48
N ALA A 12 3.46 4.79 9.29
CA ALA A 12 2.65 3.59 9.12
C ALA A 12 3.30 2.37 9.79
N ALA A 13 4.62 2.17 9.65
CA ALA A 13 5.33 1.05 10.25
C ALA A 13 5.24 1.03 11.79
N GLN A 14 5.15 2.20 12.42
CA GLN A 14 4.99 2.33 13.87
C GLN A 14 3.64 1.83 14.40
N THR A 15 2.64 1.66 13.53
CA THR A 15 1.32 1.11 13.91
C THR A 15 1.30 -0.41 14.06
N HIS A 16 2.38 -1.12 13.71
CA HIS A 16 2.42 -2.58 13.70
C HIS A 16 3.15 -3.17 14.90
N ARG A 17 2.64 -4.29 15.43
CA ARG A 17 3.37 -5.11 16.41
C ARG A 17 4.30 -6.11 15.72
N LEU A 18 5.57 -5.73 15.57
CA LEU A 18 6.53 -6.46 14.71
C LEU A 18 7.31 -7.57 15.42
N ARG A 19 7.38 -8.74 14.78
CA ARG A 19 8.24 -9.88 15.14
C ARG A 19 9.12 -10.34 13.98
N LYS A 20 10.09 -11.20 14.26
CA LYS A 20 10.89 -11.87 13.22
C LYS A 20 10.01 -12.84 12.44
N LEU A 21 10.09 -12.74 11.11
CA LEU A 21 9.42 -13.66 10.19
C LEU A 21 9.95 -15.10 10.38
N ARG A 22 9.05 -16.09 10.36
CA ARG A 22 9.37 -17.50 10.67
C ARG A 22 9.63 -18.38 9.44
N GLY A 23 9.48 -17.86 8.22
CA GLY A 23 9.70 -18.59 6.99
C GLY A 23 9.79 -17.67 5.77
N PRO A 24 10.10 -18.22 4.59
CA PRO A 24 10.13 -17.43 3.36
C PRO A 24 8.76 -16.81 3.06
N SER A 25 8.75 -15.57 2.59
CA SER A 25 7.52 -14.87 2.17
C SER A 25 7.82 -13.82 1.09
N LYS A 26 6.78 -13.26 0.48
CA LYS A 26 6.85 -12.11 -0.42
C LYS A 26 6.68 -10.83 0.40
N CYS A 27 7.57 -9.84 0.23
CA CYS A 27 7.44 -8.55 0.89
C CYS A 27 6.21 -7.80 0.37
N ARG A 28 5.35 -7.29 1.27
CA ARG A 28 4.13 -6.56 0.88
C ARG A 28 4.42 -5.24 0.18
N GLU A 29 5.51 -4.58 0.55
CA GLU A 29 5.88 -3.25 0.05
C GLU A 29 6.49 -3.34 -1.35
N CYS A 30 7.63 -4.03 -1.49
CA CYS A 30 8.40 -4.08 -2.73
C CYS A 30 8.19 -5.34 -3.58
N GLU A 31 7.32 -6.26 -3.16
CA GLU A 31 6.98 -7.49 -3.88
C GLU A 31 8.11 -8.51 -4.10
N ASN A 32 9.33 -8.23 -3.67
CA ASN A 32 10.42 -9.19 -3.74
C ASN A 32 10.31 -10.28 -2.67
N PHE A 33 10.79 -11.48 -3.02
CA PHE A 33 10.89 -12.61 -2.11
C PHE A 33 11.90 -12.34 -1.00
N MET A 34 11.62 -12.85 0.20
CA MET A 34 12.49 -12.71 1.36
C MET A 34 12.49 -13.98 2.20
N VAL A 35 13.68 -14.39 2.64
CA VAL A 35 13.87 -15.48 3.60
C VAL A 35 13.91 -14.94 5.03
N ASN A 36 14.43 -13.72 5.19
CA ASN A 36 14.54 -13.03 6.46
C ASN A 36 13.79 -11.71 6.37
N GLY A 37 12.86 -11.49 7.29
CA GLY A 37 12.04 -10.29 7.31
C GLY A 37 11.40 -10.06 8.66
N ILE A 38 10.39 -9.21 8.64
CA ILE A 38 9.52 -8.92 9.76
C ILE A 38 8.10 -9.36 9.41
N GLU A 39 7.35 -9.70 10.44
CA GLU A 39 5.93 -10.01 10.35
C GLU A 39 5.20 -9.22 11.43
N CYS A 40 4.06 -8.62 11.09
CA CYS A 40 3.15 -8.07 12.09
C CYS A 40 2.35 -9.19 12.76
N GLU A 41 2.30 -9.19 14.09
CA GLU A 41 1.60 -10.22 14.88
C GLU A 41 0.08 -10.13 14.81
N GLU A 42 -0.46 -9.01 14.31
CA GLU A 42 -1.89 -8.74 14.28
C GLU A 42 -2.44 -8.85 12.86
N CYS A 43 -1.89 -8.07 11.92
CA CYS A 43 -2.38 -8.04 10.55
C CYS A 43 -1.66 -9.00 9.58
N LEU A 44 -0.64 -9.72 10.05
CA LEU A 44 0.18 -10.65 9.25
C LEU A 44 0.90 -9.99 8.06
N LEU A 45 1.12 -8.67 8.11
CA LEU A 45 1.98 -7.97 7.15
C LEU A 45 3.39 -8.58 7.18
N THR A 46 3.85 -9.12 6.06
CA THR A 46 5.25 -9.54 5.89
C THR A 46 6.02 -8.49 5.11
N CYS A 47 7.11 -7.97 5.66
CA CYS A 47 7.90 -6.92 5.02
C CYS A 47 9.42 -7.15 5.18
N HIS A 48 10.22 -6.57 4.28
CA HIS A 48 11.64 -6.42 4.54
C HIS A 48 11.86 -5.42 5.67
N LYS A 49 12.94 -5.60 6.43
CA LYS A 49 13.39 -4.62 7.42
C LYS A 49 13.58 -3.22 6.84
N LYS A 50 14.27 -3.10 5.68
CA LYS A 50 14.50 -1.83 4.98
C LYS A 50 13.22 -1.17 4.45
N CYS A 51 12.23 -1.97 4.07
CA CYS A 51 10.97 -1.47 3.52
C CYS A 51 10.06 -0.84 4.59
N LEU A 52 10.39 -0.99 5.88
CA LEU A 52 9.68 -0.30 6.95
C LEU A 52 9.94 1.21 6.98
N GLU A 53 11.00 1.68 6.32
CA GLU A 53 11.29 3.12 6.20
C GLU A 53 10.28 3.84 5.30
N THR A 54 9.72 3.13 4.31
CA THR A 54 8.81 3.70 3.29
C THR A 54 7.40 3.14 3.34
N LEU A 55 7.12 2.19 4.24
CA LEU A 55 5.81 1.54 4.34
C LEU A 55 4.70 2.58 4.49
N LEU A 56 3.64 2.46 3.70
CA LEU A 56 2.46 3.34 3.76
C LEU A 56 1.23 2.65 4.37
N ILE A 57 1.30 1.35 4.61
CA ILE A 57 0.18 0.53 5.07
C ILE A 57 0.08 0.61 6.60
N ASN A 58 -0.96 1.27 7.12
CA ASN A 58 -1.28 1.25 8.54
C ASN A 58 -1.82 -0.12 8.98
N CYS A 59 -1.56 -0.50 10.22
CA CYS A 59 -2.10 -1.73 10.80
C CYS A 59 -3.60 -1.59 11.02
N GLY A 60 -4.39 -2.48 10.41
CA GLY A 60 -5.83 -2.58 10.68
C GLY A 60 -6.18 -3.54 11.82
N HIS A 61 -5.18 -4.09 12.54
CA HIS A 61 -5.34 -5.10 13.60
C HIS A 61 -6.11 -6.37 13.20
N GLN A 62 -6.30 -6.57 11.90
CA GLN A 62 -6.94 -7.73 11.29
C GLN A 62 -6.09 -8.20 10.12
N LYS A 63 -6.23 -9.47 9.75
CA LYS A 63 -5.46 -10.07 8.64
C LYS A 63 -5.59 -9.21 7.39
N LEU A 64 -4.46 -8.75 6.87
CA LEU A 64 -4.41 -7.99 5.63
C LEU A 64 -4.97 -8.84 4.48
N PRO A 65 -5.87 -8.29 3.67
CA PRO A 65 -6.33 -8.97 2.47
C PRO A 65 -5.16 -9.20 1.51
N ALA A 66 -5.31 -10.18 0.62
CA ALA A 66 -4.36 -10.38 -0.46
C ALA A 66 -4.17 -9.07 -1.25
N ARG A 67 -2.97 -8.84 -1.78
CA ARG A 67 -2.72 -7.66 -2.60
C ARG A 67 -3.45 -7.88 -3.92
N ALA A 68 -4.53 -7.13 -4.13
CA ALA A 68 -5.23 -7.11 -5.40
C ALA A 68 -4.53 -6.12 -6.35
N SER A 69 -4.47 -6.47 -7.64
CA SER A 69 -4.12 -5.46 -8.65
C SER A 69 -5.30 -4.51 -8.82
N LEU A 70 -5.03 -3.22 -8.90
CA LEU A 70 -6.05 -2.21 -9.20
C LEU A 70 -6.12 -1.88 -10.70
N PHE A 71 -5.08 -2.25 -11.44
CA PHE A 71 -4.89 -1.92 -12.85
C PHE A 71 -4.63 -3.19 -13.66
N GLY A 72 -5.00 -3.17 -14.94
CA GLY A 72 -4.81 -4.31 -15.84
C GLY A 72 -5.67 -5.53 -15.51
N ILE A 73 -6.76 -5.34 -14.75
CA ILE A 73 -7.77 -6.35 -14.43
C ILE A 73 -9.12 -5.93 -15.03
N ASP A 74 -10.07 -6.87 -15.13
CA ASP A 74 -11.43 -6.54 -15.53
C ASP A 74 -12.10 -5.63 -14.49
N PHE A 75 -12.97 -4.72 -14.94
CA PHE A 75 -13.65 -3.80 -14.04
C PHE A 75 -14.54 -4.51 -13.02
N SER A 76 -15.15 -5.64 -13.40
CA SER A 76 -15.95 -6.48 -12.49
C SER A 76 -15.11 -7.18 -11.42
N ASP A 77 -13.80 -7.36 -11.65
CA ASP A 77 -12.86 -7.99 -10.70
C ASP A 77 -12.26 -7.00 -9.70
N VAL A 78 -12.53 -5.70 -9.83
CA VAL A 78 -11.98 -4.68 -8.92
C VAL A 78 -12.60 -4.85 -7.53
N PRO A 79 -11.78 -4.95 -6.46
CA PRO A 79 -12.30 -5.14 -5.10
C PRO A 79 -13.20 -3.99 -4.64
N ARG A 80 -14.38 -4.34 -4.13
CA ARG A 80 -15.46 -3.45 -3.67
C ARG A 80 -16.42 -4.23 -2.80
N ASP A 81 -17.15 -3.53 -1.94
CA ASP A 81 -18.11 -4.17 -1.04
C ASP A 81 -19.39 -4.58 -1.80
N PHE A 82 -19.76 -3.80 -2.83
CA PHE A 82 -20.97 -4.05 -3.65
C PHE A 82 -20.73 -3.90 -5.16
N PRO A 83 -21.37 -4.74 -6.00
CA PRO A 83 -21.28 -4.68 -7.47
C PRO A 83 -21.78 -3.41 -8.15
N GLU A 84 -22.44 -2.51 -7.43
CA GLU A 84 -22.94 -1.22 -7.92
C GLU A 84 -22.04 -0.04 -7.47
N GLU A 85 -21.11 -0.26 -6.54
CA GLU A 85 -20.27 0.78 -5.96
C GLU A 85 -19.16 1.25 -6.92
N VAL A 86 -18.93 2.56 -7.04
CA VAL A 86 -17.80 3.08 -7.82
C VAL A 86 -16.49 2.65 -7.15
N PRO A 87 -15.52 2.03 -7.87
CA PRO A 87 -14.26 1.63 -7.27
C PRO A 87 -13.54 2.76 -6.55
N PHE A 88 -12.95 2.44 -5.39
CA PHE A 88 -12.35 3.46 -4.51
C PHE A 88 -11.26 4.30 -5.21
N ILE A 89 -10.53 3.72 -6.16
CA ILE A 89 -9.49 4.45 -6.91
C ILE A 89 -10.09 5.60 -7.71
N VAL A 90 -11.24 5.38 -8.35
CA VAL A 90 -11.96 6.42 -9.09
C VAL A 90 -12.42 7.50 -8.12
N MET A 91 -13.07 7.11 -7.01
CA MET A 91 -13.55 8.05 -5.99
C MET A 91 -12.44 8.91 -5.39
N LYS A 92 -11.29 8.29 -5.05
CA LYS A 92 -10.14 9.00 -4.48
C LYS A 92 -9.51 9.95 -5.50
N CYS A 93 -9.32 9.51 -6.74
CA CYS A 93 -8.75 10.34 -7.78
C CYS A 93 -9.66 11.53 -8.13
N THR A 94 -10.97 11.32 -8.26
CA THR A 94 -11.91 12.41 -8.55
C THR A 94 -11.94 13.43 -7.40
N SER A 95 -12.01 12.97 -6.15
CA SER A 95 -12.01 13.85 -4.99
C SER A 95 -10.74 14.71 -4.87
N GLU A 96 -9.56 14.14 -5.16
CA GLU A 96 -8.31 14.90 -5.18
C GLU A 96 -8.26 15.95 -6.30
N ILE A 97 -8.79 15.63 -7.49
CA ILE A 97 -8.90 16.57 -8.61
C ILE A 97 -9.85 17.72 -8.24
N GLU A 98 -11.01 17.40 -7.68
CA GLU A 98 -12.00 18.38 -7.23
C GLU A 98 -11.42 19.34 -6.18
N THR A 99 -10.63 18.80 -5.26
CA THR A 99 -10.07 19.56 -4.14
C THR A 99 -8.94 20.51 -4.59
N ARG A 100 -8.14 20.13 -5.58
CA ARG A 100 -6.84 20.80 -5.85
C ARG A 100 -6.65 21.30 -7.26
N ALA A 101 -7.42 20.81 -8.22
CA ALA A 101 -7.13 20.97 -9.64
C ALA A 101 -8.23 21.66 -10.46
N LEU A 102 -9.43 21.91 -9.92
CA LEU A 102 -10.51 22.55 -10.69
C LEU A 102 -10.16 23.91 -11.29
N GLY A 103 -9.28 24.67 -10.63
CA GLY A 103 -8.78 25.97 -11.12
C GLY A 103 -7.57 25.88 -12.06
N VAL A 104 -7.07 24.68 -12.36
CA VAL A 104 -5.86 24.49 -13.17
C VAL A 104 -6.25 24.30 -14.64
N HIS A 105 -5.57 25.00 -15.55
CA HIS A 105 -5.84 24.85 -16.99
C HIS A 105 -5.36 23.49 -17.51
N GLY A 106 -6.21 22.84 -18.31
CA GLY A 106 -5.84 21.64 -19.07
C GLY A 106 -5.61 20.38 -18.23
N ILE A 107 -6.31 20.23 -17.10
CA ILE A 107 -6.12 19.17 -16.08
C ILE A 107 -6.18 17.72 -16.59
N TYR A 108 -6.81 17.48 -17.74
CA TYR A 108 -6.81 16.17 -18.41
C TYR A 108 -6.05 16.16 -19.75
N ARG A 109 -5.62 17.32 -20.24
CA ARG A 109 -4.94 17.48 -21.54
C ARG A 109 -3.42 17.52 -21.40
N ILE A 110 -2.93 18.08 -20.30
CA ILE A 110 -1.48 18.26 -20.07
C ILE A 110 -0.96 17.05 -19.32
N SER A 111 -0.14 16.24 -19.98
CA SER A 111 0.52 15.09 -19.35
C SER A 111 1.57 15.54 -18.34
N ARG A 112 1.56 14.91 -17.16
CA ARG A 112 2.68 15.00 -16.20
C ARG A 112 3.78 14.00 -16.56
N ALA A 113 4.95 14.17 -15.94
CA ALA A 113 6.07 13.25 -16.11
C ALA A 113 5.66 11.81 -15.79
N LYS A 114 5.88 10.89 -16.75
CA LYS A 114 5.53 9.47 -16.66
C LYS A 114 6.05 8.80 -15.38
N ALA A 115 7.27 9.14 -14.96
CA ALA A 115 7.92 8.60 -13.76
C ALA A 115 7.22 8.90 -12.42
N ARG A 116 6.18 9.75 -12.40
CA ARG A 116 5.38 10.04 -11.19
C ARG A 116 4.01 9.36 -11.19
N MET A 117 3.67 8.65 -12.26
CA MET A 117 2.40 7.92 -12.40
C MET A 117 2.52 6.43 -12.08
N GLU A 118 3.71 5.85 -12.31
CA GLU A 118 4.08 4.46 -11.99
C GLU A 118 4.57 4.33 -10.54
#